data_AF-A0A0M4D9H0-F1
#
_entry.id   AF-A0A0M4D9H0-F1
#
_cell.length_a   1.000
_cell.length_b   1.000
_cell.length_c   1.000
_cell.angle_alpha   90.00
_cell.angle_beta   90.00
_cell.angle_gamma   90.00
#
_symmetry.space_group_name_H-M   'P 1'
#
loop_
_entity.id
_entity.type
_entity.pdbx_description
1 polymer ?
#
loop_
_entity_poly.entity_id
_entity_poly.type
_entity_poly.pdbx_seq_one_letter_code
_entity_poly.pdbx_strand_id
1 'polypeptide(L)'
;MPAGIPWVCLLLLAFWSPPQAPAAAVQEEVRIRFFWAASCPHCEEARPFLEGLVRRYPGVTLESLEVWDNRDNFESMIRLSRERGHALATTPTILIGERIWFGYGPNMAAEIEDALRKELGLSPLSLAGGGGALSLPLLGDLDPQSLSLPLVTVLIGILDSFNPCAFFVLFFLLGLMVHARSRRNMLLVGGTFVLFSGGIYFLFMAAWLNLFLLAGQMEAITRVAALVALVVALINIKDFFWFKKGLSLSISDEARPHLFRRMRGLVSSTRLPAVLLGTSVLAISANTYELLCTAGFPMVYTRILTLRTLSTLQYYAYIALYNLVYILPLLSIVLLFTWTLGSHKISEWQGRVLKLVSGMMMLALGLVLLFDPALLNSLPAAAGILGGALAASLLLAGAWWLRGKSQR
;
A
#
# COMPACT_ATOMS: atom_id res chain seq x y z
N MET A 1 -67.53 73.21 -9.46
CA MET A 1 -66.57 73.74 -10.46
C MET A 1 -65.72 74.81 -9.81
N PRO A 2 -64.46 75.04 -10.26
CA PRO A 2 -63.58 74.13 -10.99
C PRO A 2 -62.96 73.16 -9.95
N ALA A 3 -61.72 72.65 -9.98
CA ALA A 3 -60.72 72.46 -11.04
C ALA A 3 -60.06 71.07 -10.85
N GLY A 4 -59.45 70.49 -11.90
CA GLY A 4 -58.59 69.31 -11.79
C GLY A 4 -57.13 69.66 -12.01
N ILE A 5 -56.24 69.24 -11.11
CA ILE A 5 -54.78 69.37 -11.27
C ILE A 5 -54.32 68.31 -12.30
N PRO A 6 -53.49 68.66 -13.30
CA PRO A 6 -53.20 67.77 -14.41
C PRO A 6 -52.25 66.62 -14.04
N TRP A 7 -52.57 65.41 -14.50
CA TRP A 7 -51.84 64.15 -14.29
C TRP A 7 -50.40 64.14 -14.87
N VAL A 8 -49.97 65.19 -15.56
CA VAL A 8 -48.69 65.29 -16.27
C VAL A 8 -47.48 65.33 -15.31
N CYS A 9 -47.64 65.84 -14.09
CA CYS A 9 -46.51 65.98 -13.15
C CYS A 9 -46.07 64.65 -12.50
N LEU A 10 -46.92 63.62 -12.48
CA LEU A 10 -46.60 62.33 -11.84
C LEU A 10 -45.74 61.40 -12.72
N LEU A 11 -45.68 61.63 -14.03
CA LEU A 11 -44.87 60.83 -14.96
C LEU A 11 -43.40 61.27 -15.07
N LEU A 12 -43.07 62.51 -14.67
CA LEU A 12 -41.70 63.04 -14.77
C LEU A 12 -40.80 62.67 -13.57
N LEU A 13 -41.37 62.27 -12.42
CA LEU A 13 -40.61 61.78 -11.27
C LEU A 13 -40.24 60.29 -11.36
N ALA A 14 -40.83 59.54 -12.31
CA ALA A 14 -40.57 58.11 -12.49
C ALA A 14 -39.29 57.80 -13.30
N PHE A 15 -38.62 58.82 -13.85
CA PHE A 15 -37.45 58.66 -14.75
C PHE A 15 -36.11 59.12 -14.16
N TRP A 16 -36.08 59.56 -12.90
CA TRP A 16 -34.84 59.97 -12.23
C TRP A 16 -34.39 58.95 -11.19
N SER A 17 -34.13 57.72 -11.65
CA SER A 17 -33.35 56.75 -10.88
C SER A 17 -31.89 57.26 -10.80
N PRO A 18 -31.35 57.55 -9.61
CA PRO A 18 -29.93 57.87 -9.49
C PRO A 18 -29.09 56.68 -9.95
N PRO A 19 -27.94 56.89 -10.61
CA PRO A 19 -27.05 55.80 -10.97
C PRO A 19 -26.62 55.08 -9.70
N GLN A 20 -27.00 53.82 -9.57
CA GLN A 20 -26.54 52.98 -8.47
C GLN A 20 -25.03 52.82 -8.61
N ALA A 21 -24.27 53.41 -7.70
CA ALA A 21 -22.85 53.09 -7.57
C ALA A 21 -22.73 51.58 -7.38
N PRO A 22 -21.84 50.88 -8.11
CA PRO A 22 -21.69 49.44 -7.95
C PRO A 22 -21.35 49.15 -6.49
N ALA A 23 -22.20 48.37 -5.83
CA ALA A 23 -21.94 47.93 -4.47
C ALA A 23 -20.58 47.23 -4.47
N ALA A 24 -19.64 47.76 -3.68
CA ALA A 24 -18.36 47.10 -3.48
C ALA A 24 -18.65 45.71 -2.92
N ALA A 25 -18.38 44.67 -3.71
CA ALA A 25 -18.53 43.30 -3.26
C ALA A 25 -17.59 43.10 -2.07
N VAL A 26 -18.17 42.90 -0.88
CA VAL A 26 -17.43 42.43 0.27
C VAL A 26 -16.90 41.06 -0.12
N GLN A 27 -15.60 40.95 -0.39
CA GLN A 27 -14.95 39.67 -0.55
C GLN A 27 -15.04 38.96 0.80
N GLU A 28 -15.83 37.89 0.87
CA GLU A 28 -15.83 37.02 2.06
C GLU A 28 -14.41 36.46 2.25
N GLU A 29 -13.77 36.85 3.35
CA GLU A 29 -12.44 36.35 3.68
C GLU A 29 -12.49 34.84 3.91
N VAL A 30 -11.82 34.07 3.07
CA VAL A 30 -11.83 32.61 3.18
C VAL A 30 -10.91 32.19 4.32
N ARG A 31 -11.52 31.67 5.40
CA ARG A 31 -10.79 31.26 6.59
C ARG A 31 -10.37 29.79 6.52
N ILE A 32 -9.07 29.56 6.66
CA ILE A 32 -8.49 28.25 6.95
C ILE A 32 -8.44 28.07 8.47
N ARG A 33 -9.13 27.06 9.01
CA ARG A 33 -8.94 26.63 10.40
C ARG A 33 -7.93 25.49 10.45
N PHE A 34 -6.92 25.63 11.30
CA PHE A 34 -5.83 24.68 11.45
C PHE A 34 -5.69 24.27 12.92
N PHE A 35 -6.26 23.11 13.26
CA PHE A 35 -6.14 22.52 14.59
C PHE A 35 -4.88 21.68 14.67
N TRP A 36 -4.03 21.93 15.66
CA TRP A 36 -2.70 21.32 15.79
C TRP A 36 -2.36 21.02 17.26
N ALA A 37 -1.36 20.17 17.47
CA ALA A 37 -0.81 19.87 18.78
C ALA A 37 0.73 19.96 18.74
N ALA A 38 1.38 20.26 19.87
CA ALA A 38 2.84 20.33 19.92
C ALA A 38 3.54 18.99 19.59
N SER A 39 2.93 17.86 19.94
CA SER A 39 3.48 16.51 19.70
C SER A 39 3.10 15.90 18.34
N CYS A 40 2.93 16.72 17.31
CA CYS A 40 2.33 16.34 16.01
C CYS A 40 3.28 16.63 14.83
N PRO A 41 4.05 15.65 14.32
CA PRO A 41 4.98 15.86 13.21
C PRO A 41 4.31 16.41 11.94
N HIS A 42 3.16 15.85 11.55
CA HIS A 42 2.40 16.33 10.39
C HIS A 42 1.84 17.76 10.55
N CYS A 43 1.74 18.27 11.79
CA CYS A 43 1.38 19.66 12.04
C CYS A 43 2.55 20.60 11.74
N GLU A 44 3.80 20.17 12.02
CA GLU A 44 5.01 20.91 11.63
C GLU A 44 5.18 20.95 10.11
N GLU A 45 4.86 19.86 9.41
CA GLU A 45 4.85 19.79 7.94
C GLU A 45 3.76 20.68 7.31
N ALA A 46 2.56 20.71 7.91
CA ALA A 46 1.41 21.47 7.38
C ALA A 46 1.58 22.99 7.51
N ARG A 47 2.13 23.45 8.65
CA ARG A 47 2.25 24.87 9.00
C ARG A 47 2.90 25.75 7.91
N PRO A 48 4.11 25.46 7.38
CA PRO A 48 4.75 26.31 6.37
C PRO A 48 3.98 26.34 5.04
N PHE A 49 3.25 25.27 4.70
CA PHE A 49 2.39 25.25 3.52
C PHE A 49 1.16 26.15 3.69
N LEU A 50 0.45 26.06 4.83
CA LEU A 50 -0.73 26.89 5.10
C LEU A 50 -0.37 28.38 5.23
N GLU A 51 0.75 28.70 5.87
CA GLU A 51 1.31 30.06 5.85
C GLU A 51 1.71 30.51 4.45
N GLY A 52 2.16 29.58 3.60
CA GLY A 52 2.41 29.83 2.19
C GLY A 52 1.15 30.19 1.41
N LEU A 53 0.01 29.54 1.68
CA LEU A 53 -1.28 29.86 1.07
C LEU A 53 -1.74 31.28 1.44
N VAL A 54 -1.66 31.67 2.71
CA VAL A 54 -1.99 33.05 3.16
C VAL A 54 -1.14 34.10 2.43
N ARG A 55 0.15 33.81 2.18
CA ARG A 55 1.04 34.71 1.42
C ARG A 55 0.73 34.73 -0.09
N ARG A 56 0.20 33.64 -0.66
CA ARG A 56 -0.15 33.54 -2.10
C ARG A 56 -1.52 34.13 -2.43
N TYR A 57 -2.48 34.04 -1.53
CA TYR A 57 -3.89 34.39 -1.78
C TYR A 57 -4.35 35.53 -0.86
N PRO A 58 -4.32 36.80 -1.31
CA PRO A 58 -4.89 37.91 -0.56
C PRO A 58 -6.41 37.70 -0.37
N GLY A 59 -6.90 37.88 0.85
CA GLY A 59 -8.28 37.53 1.25
C GLY A 59 -8.40 36.17 1.96
N VAL A 60 -7.28 35.48 2.22
CA VAL A 60 -7.24 34.23 3.00
C VAL A 60 -6.66 34.46 4.38
N THR A 61 -7.32 33.96 5.43
CA THR A 61 -6.86 34.04 6.82
C THR A 61 -6.60 32.66 7.42
N LEU A 62 -5.56 32.53 8.25
CA LEU A 62 -5.22 31.27 8.94
C LEU A 62 -5.50 31.38 10.44
N GLU A 63 -6.56 30.70 10.89
CA GLU A 63 -6.94 30.55 12.29
C GLU A 63 -6.23 29.29 12.85
N SER A 64 -5.07 29.49 13.48
CA SER A 64 -4.26 28.42 14.07
C SER A 64 -4.68 28.14 15.52
N LEU A 65 -5.17 26.93 15.77
CA LEU A 65 -5.83 26.53 17.01
C LEU A 65 -5.06 25.36 17.64
N GLU A 66 -4.32 25.61 18.72
CA GLU A 66 -3.67 24.55 19.50
C GLU A 66 -4.75 23.76 20.26
N VAL A 67 -4.68 22.42 20.34
CA VAL A 67 -5.72 21.57 20.97
C VAL A 67 -5.25 20.71 22.14
N TRP A 68 -3.96 20.69 22.48
CA TRP A 68 -3.42 19.90 23.58
C TRP A 68 -3.61 20.61 24.93
N ASP A 69 -3.21 21.89 25.00
CA ASP A 69 -3.31 22.73 26.20
C ASP A 69 -4.56 23.62 26.20
N ASN A 70 -5.29 23.71 25.07
CA ASN A 70 -6.55 24.44 24.96
C ASN A 70 -7.75 23.51 24.70
N ARG A 71 -8.52 23.30 25.76
CA ARG A 71 -9.72 22.44 25.77
C ARG A 71 -10.85 22.97 24.88
N ASP A 72 -11.06 24.28 24.80
CA ASP A 72 -12.14 24.86 24.00
C ASP A 72 -11.90 24.65 22.49
N ASN A 73 -10.63 24.75 22.07
CA ASN A 73 -10.20 24.41 20.71
C ASN A 73 -10.39 22.93 20.41
N PHE A 74 -10.05 22.04 21.36
CA PHE A 74 -10.29 20.60 21.22
C PHE A 74 -11.79 20.27 21.08
N GLU A 75 -12.63 20.81 21.97
CA GLU A 75 -14.09 20.61 21.90
C GLU A 75 -14.69 21.19 20.61
N SER A 76 -14.17 22.33 20.12
CA SER A 76 -14.52 22.90 18.82
C SER A 76 -14.13 21.99 17.64
N MET A 77 -12.93 21.40 17.66
CA MET A 77 -12.47 20.44 16.65
C MET A 77 -13.39 19.21 16.59
N ILE A 78 -13.72 18.62 17.76
CA ILE A 78 -14.62 17.46 17.84
C ILE A 78 -16.03 17.81 17.35
N ARG A 79 -16.55 19.00 17.70
CA ARG A 79 -17.87 19.47 17.24
C ARG A 79 -17.93 19.62 15.72
N LEU A 80 -16.99 20.38 15.13
CA LEU A 80 -16.92 20.63 13.68
C LEU A 80 -16.70 19.34 12.87
N SER A 81 -15.98 18.37 13.43
CA SER A 81 -15.81 17.02 12.87
C SER A 81 -17.15 16.26 12.82
N ARG A 82 -17.90 16.24 13.92
CA ARG A 82 -19.20 15.54 14.00
C ARG A 82 -20.27 16.18 13.11
N GLU A 83 -20.31 17.50 13.03
CA GLU A 83 -21.19 18.24 12.12
C GLU A 83 -20.98 17.84 10.65
N ARG A 84 -19.73 17.47 10.28
CA ARG A 84 -19.35 16.95 8.96
C ARG A 84 -19.43 15.42 8.84
N GLY A 85 -20.09 14.75 9.78
CA GLY A 85 -20.30 13.29 9.76
C GLY A 85 -19.10 12.44 10.20
N HIS A 86 -18.02 13.04 10.70
CA HIS A 86 -16.82 12.31 11.13
C HIS A 86 -16.85 12.05 12.65
N ALA A 87 -16.92 10.76 13.02
CA ALA A 87 -16.97 10.32 14.42
C ALA A 87 -15.62 10.45 15.17
N LEU A 88 -14.51 10.59 14.45
CA LEU A 88 -13.15 10.72 14.97
C LEU A 88 -12.47 11.93 14.31
N ALA A 89 -11.62 12.63 15.06
CA ALA A 89 -10.78 13.72 14.57
C ALA A 89 -9.33 13.51 15.05
N THR A 90 -8.36 13.92 14.25
CA THR A 90 -6.92 13.84 14.57
C THR A 90 -6.19 15.09 14.14
N THR A 91 -5.10 15.44 14.83
CA THR A 91 -4.23 16.55 14.43
C THR A 91 -3.23 16.13 13.33
N PRO A 92 -2.92 16.99 12.34
CA PRO A 92 -3.60 18.26 12.09
C PRO A 92 -5.02 18.03 11.54
N THR A 93 -5.98 18.83 11.99
CA THR A 93 -7.27 18.96 11.28
C THR A 93 -7.27 20.30 10.56
N ILE A 94 -7.46 20.26 9.24
CA ILE A 94 -7.52 21.45 8.37
C ILE A 94 -8.96 21.58 7.88
N LEU A 95 -9.54 22.78 7.94
CA LEU A 95 -10.91 23.03 7.51
C LEU A 95 -10.97 24.31 6.67
N ILE A 96 -11.58 24.22 5.49
CA ILE A 96 -11.76 25.31 4.52
C ILE A 96 -13.19 25.18 3.96
N GLY A 97 -14.04 26.17 4.26
CA GLY A 97 -15.47 26.11 3.95
C GLY A 97 -16.12 24.85 4.54
N GLU A 98 -16.80 24.08 3.69
CA GLU A 98 -17.41 22.80 4.07
C GLU A 98 -16.40 21.64 4.17
N ARG A 99 -15.21 21.74 3.54
CA ARG A 99 -14.24 20.65 3.52
C ARG A 99 -13.40 20.57 4.79
N ILE A 100 -13.08 19.32 5.17
CA ILE A 100 -12.26 18.98 6.33
C ILE A 100 -11.26 17.88 5.94
N TRP A 101 -10.02 18.00 6.37
CA TRP A 101 -8.96 17.02 6.19
C TRP A 101 -8.34 16.66 7.54
N PHE A 102 -7.99 15.39 7.70
CA PHE A 102 -7.31 14.85 8.88
C PHE A 102 -5.94 14.32 8.47
N GLY A 103 -4.88 14.85 9.04
CA GLY A 103 -3.52 14.62 8.58
C GLY A 103 -3.06 15.64 7.53
N TYR A 104 -1.81 15.50 7.08
CA TYR A 104 -1.22 16.31 6.02
C TYR A 104 -0.20 15.49 5.21
N GLY A 105 0.12 15.93 4.00
CA GLY A 105 1.08 15.27 3.11
C GLY A 105 1.02 15.79 1.66
N PRO A 106 1.95 15.39 0.78
CA PRO A 106 2.14 16.03 -0.53
C PRO A 106 0.91 16.03 -1.44
N ASN A 107 0.17 14.92 -1.47
CA ASN A 107 -1.05 14.81 -2.29
C ASN A 107 -2.22 15.63 -1.72
N MET A 108 -2.29 15.78 -0.39
CA MET A 108 -3.30 16.61 0.27
C MET A 108 -3.03 18.10 0.09
N ALA A 109 -1.76 18.52 0.00
CA ALA A 109 -1.41 19.92 -0.24
C ALA A 109 -2.05 20.47 -1.53
N ALA A 110 -1.98 19.72 -2.63
CA ALA A 110 -2.64 20.10 -3.88
C ALA A 110 -4.17 20.18 -3.74
N GLU A 111 -4.79 19.20 -3.05
CA GLU A 111 -6.25 19.16 -2.85
C GLU A 111 -6.76 20.31 -1.96
N ILE A 112 -5.99 20.67 -0.91
CA ILE A 112 -6.28 21.79 -0.01
C ILE A 112 -6.18 23.12 -0.77
N GLU A 113 -5.16 23.29 -1.64
CA GLU A 113 -5.01 24.48 -2.47
C GLU A 113 -6.12 24.61 -3.53
N ASP A 114 -6.52 23.51 -4.18
CA ASP A 114 -7.65 23.52 -5.12
C ASP A 114 -8.99 23.80 -4.43
N ALA A 115 -9.21 23.28 -3.24
CA ALA A 115 -10.38 23.61 -2.43
C ALA A 115 -10.40 25.09 -2.03
N LEU A 116 -9.27 25.63 -1.57
CA LEU A 116 -9.13 27.06 -1.26
C LEU A 116 -9.42 27.93 -2.49
N ARG A 117 -8.86 27.57 -3.65
CA ARG A 117 -9.12 28.26 -4.93
C ARG A 117 -10.60 28.23 -5.31
N LYS A 118 -11.29 27.11 -5.08
CA LYS A 118 -12.73 26.99 -5.33
C LYS A 118 -13.54 27.94 -4.45
N GLU A 119 -13.25 28.02 -3.16
CA GLU A 119 -13.92 28.99 -2.25
C GLU A 119 -13.63 30.44 -2.66
N LEU A 120 -12.43 30.72 -3.18
CA LEU A 120 -12.05 32.03 -3.76
C LEU A 120 -12.62 32.29 -5.17
N GLY A 121 -13.43 31.38 -5.74
CA GLY A 121 -13.97 31.51 -7.10
C GLY A 121 -12.94 31.41 -8.23
N LEU A 122 -11.72 30.93 -7.93
CA LEU A 122 -10.63 30.76 -8.89
C LEU A 122 -10.76 29.40 -9.61
N SER A 123 -10.39 29.37 -10.89
CA SER A 123 -10.31 28.11 -11.65
C SER A 123 -9.35 27.12 -10.98
N PRO A 124 -9.69 25.82 -10.92
CA PRO A 124 -8.81 24.81 -10.33
C PRO A 124 -7.47 24.73 -11.07
N LEU A 125 -6.42 24.31 -10.38
CA LEU A 125 -5.18 23.89 -11.02
C LEU A 125 -5.48 22.63 -11.86
N SER A 126 -5.58 22.81 -13.17
CA SER A 126 -5.81 21.70 -14.09
C SER A 126 -4.59 20.77 -14.07
N LEU A 127 -4.63 19.76 -13.20
CA LEU A 127 -3.77 18.59 -13.31
C LEU A 127 -4.13 17.86 -14.59
N ALA A 128 -3.29 18.05 -15.61
CA ALA A 128 -3.36 17.33 -16.87
C ALA A 128 -3.11 15.83 -16.62
N GLY A 129 -4.17 15.05 -16.36
CA GLY A 129 -4.10 13.60 -16.29
C GLY A 129 -5.16 12.92 -15.42
N GLY A 130 -6.23 12.43 -16.06
CA GLY A 130 -6.99 11.28 -15.56
C GLY A 130 -8.09 11.54 -14.54
N GLY A 131 -9.24 12.08 -14.98
CA GLY A 131 -10.42 12.28 -14.13
C GLY A 131 -11.78 12.11 -14.82
N GLY A 132 -11.83 11.52 -16.02
CA GLY A 132 -13.09 11.20 -16.69
C GLY A 132 -13.65 9.88 -16.15
N ALA A 133 -14.85 9.90 -15.57
CA ALA A 133 -15.55 8.68 -15.17
C ALA A 133 -15.78 7.79 -16.40
N LEU A 134 -15.19 6.59 -16.39
CA LEU A 134 -15.28 5.64 -17.49
C LEU A 134 -16.41 4.65 -17.19
N SER A 135 -17.63 4.97 -17.62
CA SER A 135 -18.81 4.13 -17.41
C SER A 135 -18.69 2.81 -18.19
N LEU A 136 -18.31 1.72 -17.50
CA LEU A 136 -18.31 0.37 -18.07
C LEU A 136 -19.70 -0.27 -17.88
N PRO A 137 -20.31 -0.87 -18.92
CA PRO A 137 -21.73 -1.26 -18.93
C PRO A 137 -22.11 -2.43 -17.99
N LEU A 138 -21.18 -2.91 -17.15
CA LEU A 138 -21.38 -3.98 -16.17
C LEU A 138 -21.00 -3.60 -14.73
N LEU A 139 -20.39 -2.42 -14.51
CA LEU A 139 -19.74 -2.06 -13.23
C LEU A 139 -20.19 -0.71 -12.64
N GLY A 140 -21.04 0.05 -13.35
CA GLY A 140 -21.55 1.34 -12.90
C GLY A 140 -20.52 2.46 -12.99
N ASP A 141 -20.85 3.62 -12.43
CA ASP A 141 -20.00 4.81 -12.47
C ASP A 141 -18.83 4.67 -11.50
N LEU A 142 -17.62 4.57 -12.05
CA LEU A 142 -16.38 4.42 -11.29
C LEU A 142 -15.71 5.78 -11.13
N ASP A 143 -15.77 6.32 -9.90
CA ASP A 143 -15.04 7.51 -9.47
C ASP A 143 -13.52 7.31 -9.70
N PRO A 144 -12.78 8.28 -10.29
CA PRO A 144 -11.32 8.19 -10.43
C PRO A 144 -10.57 7.87 -9.13
N GLN A 145 -11.08 8.28 -7.96
CA GLN A 145 -10.51 7.88 -6.67
C GLN A 145 -10.68 6.38 -6.41
N SER A 146 -11.80 5.80 -6.84
CA SER A 146 -12.08 4.36 -6.75
C SER A 146 -11.25 3.53 -7.72
N LEU A 147 -10.79 4.08 -8.86
CA LEU A 147 -9.86 3.40 -9.77
C LEU A 147 -8.45 3.23 -9.16
N SER A 148 -8.03 4.15 -8.28
CA SER A 148 -6.73 4.07 -7.61
C SER A 148 -6.58 2.82 -6.73
N LEU A 149 -7.65 2.38 -6.06
CA LEU A 149 -7.61 1.29 -5.07
C LEU A 149 -7.39 -0.09 -5.70
N PRO A 150 -8.16 -0.55 -6.72
CA PRO A 150 -7.90 -1.77 -7.45
C PRO A 150 -6.54 -1.75 -8.15
N LEU A 151 -6.12 -0.61 -8.72
CA LEU A 151 -4.81 -0.50 -9.36
C LEU A 151 -3.67 -0.68 -8.34
N VAL A 152 -3.72 0.01 -7.20
CA VAL A 152 -2.77 -0.17 -6.09
C VAL A 152 -2.81 -1.61 -5.55
N THR A 153 -4.00 -2.21 -5.44
CA THR A 153 -4.16 -3.62 -5.04
C THR A 153 -3.41 -4.57 -5.97
N VAL A 154 -3.63 -4.43 -7.28
CA VAL A 154 -2.98 -5.26 -8.30
C VAL A 154 -1.47 -5.01 -8.32
N LEU A 155 -1.02 -3.75 -8.25
CA LEU A 155 0.40 -3.41 -8.29
C LEU A 155 1.16 -3.94 -7.06
N ILE A 156 0.64 -3.74 -5.84
CA ILE A 156 1.29 -4.26 -4.63
C ILE A 156 1.24 -5.80 -4.63
N GLY A 157 0.11 -6.41 -4.99
CA GLY A 157 -0.01 -7.87 -5.11
C GLY A 157 0.96 -8.48 -6.14
N ILE A 158 1.22 -7.80 -7.26
CA ILE A 158 2.27 -8.20 -8.22
C ILE A 158 3.66 -8.07 -7.58
N LEU A 159 4.00 -6.92 -6.99
CA LEU A 159 5.31 -6.72 -6.37
C LEU A 159 5.62 -7.75 -5.28
N ASP A 160 4.61 -8.13 -4.51
CA ASP A 160 4.66 -9.17 -3.47
C ASP A 160 4.79 -10.59 -4.06
N SER A 161 4.09 -10.89 -5.17
CA SER A 161 4.19 -12.18 -5.86
C SER A 161 5.58 -12.48 -6.44
N PHE A 162 6.33 -11.43 -6.77
CA PHE A 162 7.73 -11.49 -7.23
C PHE A 162 8.73 -11.27 -6.08
N ASN A 163 8.28 -11.41 -4.83
CA ASN A 163 9.17 -11.39 -3.67
C ASN A 163 10.11 -12.61 -3.67
N PRO A 164 11.39 -12.44 -3.30
CA PRO A 164 12.34 -13.54 -3.17
C PRO A 164 11.92 -14.71 -2.28
N CYS A 165 11.07 -14.50 -1.27
CA CYS A 165 10.56 -15.59 -0.44
C CYS A 165 9.58 -16.49 -1.20
N ALA A 166 8.69 -15.90 -2.01
CA ALA A 166 7.79 -16.64 -2.91
C ALA A 166 8.58 -17.55 -3.87
N PHE A 167 9.76 -17.10 -4.34
CA PHE A 167 10.64 -17.94 -5.14
C PHE A 167 11.28 -19.12 -4.38
N PHE A 168 11.57 -19.00 -3.08
CA PHE A 168 12.06 -20.12 -2.29
C PHE A 168 10.97 -21.15 -2.03
N VAL A 169 9.77 -20.67 -1.70
CA VAL A 169 8.52 -21.44 -1.59
C VAL A 169 8.23 -22.19 -2.90
N LEU A 170 8.39 -21.52 -4.04
CA LEU A 170 8.28 -22.09 -5.38
C LEU A 170 9.29 -23.21 -5.64
N PHE A 171 10.57 -23.05 -5.29
CA PHE A 171 11.57 -24.11 -5.46
C PHE A 171 11.24 -25.37 -4.66
N PHE A 172 10.65 -25.19 -3.47
CA PHE A 172 10.18 -26.31 -2.66
C PHE A 172 9.01 -27.02 -3.34
N LEU A 173 8.04 -26.26 -3.85
CA LEU A 173 6.90 -26.74 -4.63
C LEU A 173 7.33 -27.54 -5.86
N LEU A 174 8.25 -27.01 -6.67
CA LEU A 174 8.82 -27.68 -7.83
C LEU A 174 9.55 -28.98 -7.44
N GLY A 175 10.35 -28.94 -6.37
CA GLY A 175 11.07 -30.11 -5.85
C GLY A 175 10.15 -31.27 -5.43
N LEU A 176 8.96 -30.96 -4.92
CA LEU A 176 7.90 -31.94 -4.64
C LEU A 176 7.29 -32.48 -5.93
N MET A 177 6.87 -31.59 -6.83
CA MET A 177 6.15 -31.95 -8.06
C MET A 177 6.98 -32.86 -8.97
N VAL A 178 8.30 -32.66 -9.08
CA VAL A 178 9.24 -33.57 -9.78
C VAL A 178 9.04 -35.05 -9.38
N HIS A 179 8.75 -35.31 -8.10
CA HIS A 179 8.65 -36.66 -7.55
C HIS A 179 7.22 -37.25 -7.62
N ALA A 180 6.21 -36.47 -7.99
CA ALA A 180 4.81 -36.88 -7.97
C ALA A 180 4.43 -37.89 -9.10
N ARG A 181 5.34 -38.10 -10.07
CA ARG A 181 5.29 -39.02 -11.23
C ARG A 181 4.12 -38.90 -12.22
N SER A 182 2.97 -38.36 -11.84
CA SER A 182 1.79 -38.24 -12.71
C SER A 182 1.23 -36.81 -12.71
N ARG A 183 0.68 -36.36 -13.85
CA ARG A 183 0.07 -35.03 -13.99
C ARG A 183 -1.06 -34.77 -13.00
N ARG A 184 -1.87 -35.79 -12.68
CA ARG A 184 -2.94 -35.69 -11.66
C ARG A 184 -2.37 -35.44 -10.26
N ASN A 185 -1.31 -36.17 -9.88
CA ASN A 185 -0.66 -35.98 -8.59
C ASN A 185 0.07 -34.63 -8.52
N MET A 186 0.68 -34.18 -9.61
CA MET A 186 1.30 -32.85 -9.72
C MET A 186 0.27 -31.73 -9.50
N LEU A 187 -0.92 -31.82 -10.11
CA LEU A 187 -2.02 -30.87 -9.88
C LEU A 187 -2.59 -30.94 -8.48
N LEU A 188 -2.75 -32.14 -7.91
CA LEU A 188 -3.24 -32.30 -6.54
C LEU A 188 -2.27 -31.69 -5.51
N VAL A 189 -0.97 -32.03 -5.58
CA VAL A 189 0.06 -31.46 -4.69
C VAL A 189 0.21 -29.96 -4.96
N GLY A 190 0.37 -29.56 -6.22
CA GLY A 190 0.55 -28.17 -6.63
C GLY A 190 -0.62 -27.27 -6.24
N GLY A 191 -1.84 -27.67 -6.59
CA GLY A 191 -3.06 -26.95 -6.28
C GLY A 191 -3.37 -26.91 -4.78
N THR A 192 -3.15 -28.00 -4.04
CA THR A 192 -3.32 -27.98 -2.57
C THR A 192 -2.32 -27.04 -1.93
N PHE A 193 -1.06 -27.07 -2.35
CA PHE A 193 -0.03 -26.18 -1.83
C PHE A 193 -0.39 -24.71 -2.09
N VAL A 194 -0.77 -24.37 -3.32
CA VAL A 194 -1.20 -23.02 -3.72
C VAL A 194 -2.44 -22.55 -2.93
N LEU A 195 -3.45 -23.42 -2.78
CA LEU A 195 -4.68 -23.10 -2.03
C LEU A 195 -4.38 -22.81 -0.55
N PHE A 196 -3.55 -23.63 0.09
CA PHE A 196 -3.15 -23.39 1.49
C PHE A 196 -2.26 -22.15 1.62
N SER A 197 -1.35 -21.91 0.67
CA SER A 197 -0.54 -20.68 0.61
C SER A 197 -1.43 -19.44 0.59
N GLY A 198 -2.38 -19.42 -0.36
CA GLY A 198 -3.37 -18.35 -0.50
C GLY A 198 -4.21 -18.13 0.75
N GLY A 199 -4.81 -19.21 1.27
CA GLY A 199 -5.65 -19.15 2.46
C GLY A 199 -4.94 -18.64 3.70
N ILE A 200 -3.69 -19.07 3.95
CA ILE A 200 -2.88 -18.58 5.07
C ILE A 200 -2.55 -17.10 4.90
N TYR A 201 -2.18 -16.69 3.69
CA TYR A 201 -1.85 -15.29 3.41
C TYR A 201 -3.07 -14.38 3.55
N PHE A 202 -4.25 -14.83 3.08
CA PHE A 202 -5.52 -14.14 3.30
C PHE A 202 -5.86 -14.03 4.79
N LEU A 203 -5.73 -15.13 5.56
CA LEU A 203 -5.98 -15.13 7.01
C LEU A 203 -5.02 -14.21 7.76
N PHE A 204 -3.74 -14.14 7.35
CA PHE A 204 -2.77 -13.21 7.91
C PHE A 204 -3.16 -11.75 7.63
N MET A 205 -3.47 -11.41 6.38
CA MET A 205 -3.92 -10.06 5.99
C MET A 205 -5.22 -9.67 6.72
N ALA A 206 -6.16 -10.61 6.86
CA ALA A 206 -7.40 -10.41 7.60
C ALA A 206 -7.13 -10.15 9.09
N ALA A 207 -6.30 -10.98 9.74
CA ALA A 207 -5.92 -10.78 11.14
C ALA A 207 -5.24 -9.41 11.34
N TRP A 208 -4.37 -9.01 10.40
CA TRP A 208 -3.66 -7.74 10.45
C TRP A 208 -4.55 -6.52 10.25
N LEU A 209 -5.51 -6.58 9.32
CA LEU A 209 -6.53 -5.55 9.13
C LEU A 209 -7.31 -5.32 10.44
N ASN A 210 -7.80 -6.40 11.06
CA ASN A 210 -8.54 -6.29 12.32
C ASN A 210 -7.66 -5.73 13.45
N LEU A 211 -6.39 -6.12 13.51
CA LEU A 211 -5.43 -5.56 14.47
C LEU A 211 -5.27 -4.04 14.30
N PHE A 212 -5.10 -3.54 13.07
CA PHE A 212 -5.00 -2.11 12.81
C PHE A 212 -6.31 -1.35 13.10
N LEU A 213 -7.48 -1.95 12.82
CA LEU A 213 -8.78 -1.37 13.15
C LEU A 213 -9.02 -1.28 14.67
N LEU A 214 -8.42 -2.17 15.46
CA LEU A 214 -8.56 -2.22 16.92
C LEU A 214 -7.51 -1.41 17.68
N ALA A 215 -6.24 -1.46 17.28
CA ALA A 215 -5.11 -0.98 18.08
C ALA A 215 -4.51 0.35 17.60
N GLY A 216 -4.89 0.83 16.40
CA GLY A 216 -4.18 1.93 15.75
C GLY A 216 -2.75 1.56 15.33
N GLN A 217 -1.99 2.55 14.88
CA GLN A 217 -0.65 2.33 14.32
C GLN A 217 0.41 2.17 15.43
N MET A 218 0.63 0.93 15.87
CA MET A 218 1.68 0.59 16.84
C MET A 218 3.05 0.52 16.15
N GLU A 219 3.79 1.64 16.09
CA GLU A 219 5.13 1.71 15.46
C GLU A 219 6.11 0.63 15.93
N ALA A 220 5.99 0.21 17.20
CA ALA A 220 6.81 -0.85 17.78
C ALA A 220 6.75 -2.16 16.95
N ILE A 221 5.59 -2.48 16.38
CA ILE A 221 5.40 -3.69 15.57
C ILE A 221 6.18 -3.59 14.26
N THR A 222 6.12 -2.44 13.57
CA THR A 222 6.88 -2.18 12.34
C THR A 222 8.38 -2.24 12.59
N ARG A 223 8.87 -1.66 13.69
CA ARG A 223 10.30 -1.68 14.06
C ARG A 223 10.80 -3.10 14.35
N VAL A 224 10.01 -3.93 15.04
CA VAL A 224 10.34 -5.35 15.28
C VAL A 224 10.38 -6.14 13.96
N ALA A 225 9.40 -5.95 13.07
CA ALA A 225 9.39 -6.59 11.76
C ALA A 225 10.60 -6.18 10.90
N ALA A 226 10.97 -4.89 10.89
CA ALA A 226 12.15 -4.39 10.19
C ALA A 226 13.45 -5.03 10.71
N LEU A 227 13.61 -5.14 12.03
CA LEU A 227 14.79 -5.77 12.65
C LEU A 227 14.91 -7.25 12.26
N VAL A 228 13.81 -8.01 12.26
CA VAL A 228 13.78 -9.41 11.81
C VAL A 228 14.15 -9.52 10.33
N ALA A 229 13.59 -8.66 9.47
CA ALA A 229 13.90 -8.63 8.04
C ALA A 229 15.39 -8.35 7.78
N LEU A 230 16.01 -7.44 8.52
CA LEU A 230 17.45 -7.14 8.42
C LEU A 230 18.33 -8.35 8.81
N VAL A 231 18.00 -9.07 9.87
CA VAL A 231 18.72 -10.30 10.27
C VAL A 231 18.62 -11.38 9.19
N VAL A 232 17.42 -11.61 8.65
CA VAL A 232 17.19 -12.58 7.56
C VAL A 232 17.92 -12.16 6.28
N ALA A 233 17.92 -10.87 5.95
CA ALA A 233 18.64 -10.31 4.81
C ALA A 233 20.15 -10.57 4.88
N LEU A 234 20.78 -10.24 6.01
CA LEU A 234 22.22 -10.46 6.23
C LEU A 234 22.61 -11.95 6.09
N ILE A 235 21.79 -12.87 6.58
CA ILE A 235 22.05 -14.31 6.44
C ILE A 235 21.95 -14.74 4.96
N ASN A 236 20.97 -14.24 4.20
CA ASN A 236 20.82 -14.55 2.77
C ASN A 236 21.97 -13.98 1.92
N ILE A 237 22.41 -12.74 2.20
CA ILE A 237 23.58 -12.14 1.53
C ILE A 237 24.86 -12.93 1.84
N LYS A 238 25.12 -13.25 3.12
CA LYS A 238 26.26 -14.08 3.52
C LYS A 238 26.27 -15.42 2.78
N ASP A 239 25.12 -16.07 2.67
CA ASP A 239 24.97 -17.37 2.01
C ASP A 239 25.27 -17.35 0.51
N PHE A 240 25.24 -16.19 -0.17
CA PHE A 240 25.72 -16.08 -1.55
C PHE A 240 27.26 -16.21 -1.62
N PHE A 241 27.98 -15.44 -0.79
CA PHE A 241 29.44 -15.39 -0.81
C PHE A 241 30.09 -16.61 -0.13
N TRP A 242 29.54 -17.05 1.00
CA TRP A 242 30.03 -18.17 1.81
C TRP A 242 28.93 -19.23 2.00
N PHE A 243 28.52 -19.82 0.87
CA PHE A 243 27.53 -20.89 0.84
C PHE A 243 27.86 -22.00 1.84
N LYS A 244 26.92 -22.27 2.77
CA LYS A 244 27.00 -23.30 3.82
C LYS A 244 28.12 -23.15 4.87
N LYS A 245 28.77 -21.98 4.99
CA LYS A 245 29.67 -21.71 6.14
C LYS A 245 28.94 -20.92 7.22
N GLY A 246 28.99 -21.44 8.46
CA GLY A 246 28.34 -20.86 9.64
C GLY A 246 26.81 -20.95 9.62
N LEU A 247 26.15 -20.04 10.35
CA LEU A 247 24.68 -19.91 10.38
C LEU A 247 24.12 -19.72 8.95
N SER A 248 23.22 -20.59 8.52
CA SER A 248 22.55 -20.52 7.22
C SER A 248 21.07 -20.83 7.40
N LEU A 249 20.19 -20.00 6.84
CA LEU A 249 18.74 -20.27 6.80
C LEU A 249 18.35 -21.32 5.74
N SER A 250 19.32 -22.00 5.12
CA SER A 250 19.02 -23.14 4.25
C SER A 250 19.14 -24.47 5.00
N ILE A 251 18.16 -25.34 4.76
CA ILE A 251 18.05 -26.69 5.36
C ILE A 251 19.43 -27.38 5.29
N SER A 252 19.95 -27.83 6.44
CA SER A 252 21.27 -28.48 6.52
C SER A 252 21.32 -29.74 5.67
N ASP A 253 22.50 -30.07 5.14
CA ASP A 253 22.66 -31.23 4.26
C ASP A 253 22.42 -32.57 4.99
N GLU A 254 22.51 -32.59 6.32
CA GLU A 254 22.22 -33.76 7.16
C GLU A 254 20.71 -33.91 7.43
N ALA A 255 19.98 -32.80 7.56
CA ALA A 255 18.53 -32.82 7.73
C ALA A 255 17.78 -33.07 6.41
N ARG A 256 18.32 -32.61 5.27
CA ARG A 256 17.71 -32.77 3.94
C ARG A 256 17.32 -34.22 3.63
N PRO A 257 18.20 -35.24 3.70
CA PRO A 257 17.85 -36.61 3.34
C PRO A 257 16.70 -37.15 4.19
N HIS A 258 16.72 -36.90 5.51
CA HIS A 258 15.72 -37.42 6.43
C HIS A 258 14.37 -36.71 6.26
N LEU A 259 14.36 -35.39 6.10
CA LEU A 259 13.18 -34.59 5.81
C LEU A 259 12.56 -35.00 4.45
N PHE A 260 13.35 -35.02 3.37
CA PHE A 260 12.89 -35.46 2.06
C PHE A 260 12.46 -36.93 2.03
N ARG A 261 13.04 -37.83 2.86
CA ARG A 261 12.61 -39.24 2.97
C ARG A 261 11.26 -39.36 3.67
N ARG A 262 11.01 -38.60 4.74
CA ARG A 262 9.69 -38.52 5.41
C ARG A 262 8.63 -37.90 4.49
N MET A 263 8.94 -36.76 3.86
CA MET A 263 8.06 -36.10 2.89
C MET A 263 7.76 -37.01 1.69
N ARG A 264 8.76 -37.72 1.16
CA ARG A 264 8.57 -38.69 0.07
C ARG A 264 7.68 -39.85 0.52
N GLY A 265 7.81 -40.36 1.75
CA GLY A 265 6.91 -41.40 2.27
C GLY A 265 5.44 -40.95 2.39
N LEU A 266 5.21 -39.68 2.75
CA LEU A 266 3.87 -39.09 2.78
C LEU A 266 3.30 -38.91 1.36
N VAL A 267 4.08 -38.30 0.46
CA VAL A 267 3.67 -37.97 -0.92
C VAL A 267 3.61 -39.20 -1.85
N SER A 268 4.39 -40.25 -1.58
CA SER A 268 4.35 -41.52 -2.34
C SER A 268 3.32 -42.52 -1.80
N SER A 269 2.51 -42.15 -0.81
CA SER A 269 1.43 -43.00 -0.33
C SER A 269 0.27 -42.99 -1.33
N THR A 270 -0.35 -44.15 -1.58
CA THR A 270 -1.50 -44.27 -2.50
C THR A 270 -2.79 -43.65 -1.94
N ARG A 271 -2.76 -43.08 -0.73
CA ARG A 271 -3.93 -42.58 -0.01
C ARG A 271 -3.99 -41.06 -0.11
N LEU A 272 -4.94 -40.55 -0.90
CA LEU A 272 -5.19 -39.12 -1.09
C LEU A 272 -5.13 -38.28 0.21
N PRO A 273 -5.74 -38.67 1.35
CA PRO A 273 -5.70 -37.87 2.58
C PRO A 273 -4.29 -37.63 3.13
N ALA A 274 -3.38 -38.60 3.01
CA ALA A 274 -2.02 -38.48 3.51
C ALA A 274 -1.15 -37.56 2.63
N VAL A 275 -1.39 -37.57 1.31
CA VAL A 275 -0.75 -36.64 0.37
C VAL A 275 -1.26 -35.21 0.62
N LEU A 276 -2.57 -35.04 0.84
CA LEU A 276 -3.17 -33.74 1.16
C LEU A 276 -2.63 -33.20 2.49
N LEU A 277 -2.74 -33.94 3.60
CA LEU A 277 -2.21 -33.54 4.92
C LEU A 277 -0.71 -33.22 4.86
N GLY A 278 0.08 -34.07 4.21
CA GLY A 278 1.51 -33.85 4.03
C GLY A 278 1.81 -32.58 3.26
N THR A 279 1.02 -32.25 2.23
CA THR A 279 1.17 -31.02 1.44
C THR A 279 0.70 -29.77 2.21
N SER A 280 -0.39 -29.86 2.97
CA SER A 280 -0.93 -28.76 3.78
C SER A 280 0.03 -28.34 4.90
N VAL A 281 0.53 -29.28 5.71
CA VAL A 281 1.53 -29.00 6.77
C VAL A 281 2.78 -28.34 6.18
N LEU A 282 3.15 -28.77 4.98
CA LEU A 282 4.33 -28.28 4.28
C LEU A 282 4.13 -26.87 3.69
N ALA A 283 2.96 -26.60 3.12
CA ALA A 283 2.55 -25.28 2.68
C ALA A 283 2.51 -24.30 3.87
N ILE A 284 1.93 -24.71 5.01
CA ILE A 284 1.95 -23.93 6.26
C ILE A 284 3.38 -23.60 6.68
N SER A 285 4.25 -24.60 6.76
CA SER A 285 5.65 -24.42 7.17
C SER A 285 6.42 -23.48 6.24
N ALA A 286 6.19 -23.59 4.93
CA ALA A 286 6.83 -22.73 3.93
C ALA A 286 6.29 -21.28 4.00
N ASN A 287 4.98 -21.11 4.18
CA ASN A 287 4.35 -19.79 4.29
C ASN A 287 4.72 -19.09 5.61
N THR A 288 4.98 -19.81 6.72
CA THR A 288 5.49 -19.18 7.95
C THR A 288 6.83 -18.49 7.72
N TYR A 289 7.71 -19.06 6.88
CA TYR A 289 8.96 -18.40 6.50
C TYR A 289 8.70 -17.18 5.62
N GLU A 290 7.77 -17.28 4.67
CA GLU A 290 7.37 -16.20 3.76
C GLU A 290 6.79 -14.98 4.50
N LEU A 291 5.88 -15.21 5.45
CA LEU A 291 5.27 -14.14 6.26
C LEU A 291 6.32 -13.27 6.98
N LEU A 292 7.45 -13.85 7.41
CA LEU A 292 8.52 -13.10 8.10
C LEU A 292 9.31 -12.13 7.19
N CYS A 293 9.30 -12.35 5.88
CA CYS A 293 10.06 -11.57 4.90
C CYS A 293 9.19 -10.73 3.95
N THR A 294 7.89 -11.02 3.83
CA THR A 294 6.97 -10.27 2.96
C THR A 294 5.99 -9.35 3.71
N ALA A 295 5.84 -9.50 5.03
CA ALA A 295 4.84 -8.78 5.85
C ALA A 295 4.73 -7.27 5.60
N GLY A 296 5.81 -6.61 5.17
CA GLY A 296 5.80 -5.21 4.72
C GLY A 296 4.67 -4.88 3.73
N PHE A 297 4.46 -5.72 2.70
CA PHE A 297 3.45 -5.45 1.67
C PHE A 297 2.00 -5.59 2.21
N PRO A 298 1.62 -6.69 2.90
CA PRO A 298 0.40 -6.76 3.69
C PRO A 298 0.17 -5.60 4.65
N MET A 299 1.20 -5.18 5.40
CA MET A 299 1.09 -4.08 6.37
C MET A 299 0.77 -2.76 5.69
N VAL A 300 1.53 -2.38 4.66
CA VAL A 300 1.30 -1.12 3.91
C VAL A 300 -0.06 -1.15 3.23
N TYR A 301 -0.44 -2.27 2.59
CA TYR A 301 -1.71 -2.39 1.89
C TYR A 301 -2.92 -2.38 2.83
N THR A 302 -2.88 -3.14 3.93
CA THR A 302 -3.96 -3.10 4.94
C THR A 302 -4.05 -1.73 5.62
N ARG A 303 -2.93 -1.03 5.81
CA ARG A 303 -2.94 0.37 6.28
C ARG A 303 -3.63 1.29 5.27
N ILE A 304 -3.28 1.22 3.98
CA ILE A 304 -3.94 1.98 2.90
C ILE A 304 -5.46 1.70 2.88
N LEU A 305 -5.88 0.44 3.10
CA LEU A 305 -7.29 0.11 3.26
C LEU A 305 -7.92 0.83 4.48
N THR A 306 -7.32 0.78 5.67
CA THR A 306 -7.87 1.48 6.86
C THR A 306 -7.96 3.01 6.73
N LEU A 307 -7.23 3.62 5.79
CA LEU A 307 -7.31 5.06 5.48
C LEU A 307 -8.49 5.41 4.55
N ARG A 308 -9.31 4.43 4.15
CA ARG A 308 -10.46 4.59 3.28
C ARG A 308 -11.70 4.11 4.03
N THR A 309 -12.76 4.91 4.05
CA THR A 309 -14.04 4.56 4.70
C THR A 309 -14.81 3.54 3.85
N LEU A 310 -14.38 2.28 3.88
CA LEU A 310 -15.00 1.17 3.16
C LEU A 310 -15.90 0.34 4.09
N SER A 311 -16.85 -0.36 3.49
CA SER A 311 -17.64 -1.39 4.19
C SER A 311 -16.82 -2.64 4.49
N THR A 312 -17.22 -3.40 5.50
CA THR A 312 -16.56 -4.66 5.91
C THR A 312 -16.38 -5.64 4.74
N LEU A 313 -17.39 -5.79 3.89
CA LEU A 313 -17.32 -6.65 2.71
C LEU A 313 -16.28 -6.16 1.69
N GLN A 314 -16.20 -4.85 1.46
CA GLN A 314 -15.22 -4.27 0.54
C GLN A 314 -13.79 -4.50 1.03
N TYR A 315 -13.50 -4.35 2.33
CA TYR A 315 -12.16 -4.66 2.85
C TYR A 315 -11.73 -6.10 2.54
N TYR A 316 -12.58 -7.08 2.84
CA TYR A 316 -12.25 -8.49 2.55
C TYR A 316 -12.22 -8.81 1.06
N ALA A 317 -13.05 -8.16 0.23
CA ALA A 317 -13.00 -8.29 -1.21
C ALA A 317 -11.68 -7.74 -1.80
N TYR A 318 -11.19 -6.61 -1.28
CA TYR A 318 -9.91 -6.02 -1.65
C TYR A 318 -8.72 -6.90 -1.21
N ILE A 319 -8.75 -7.46 0.00
CA ILE A 319 -7.76 -8.46 0.46
C ILE A 319 -7.83 -9.73 -0.40
N ALA A 320 -9.01 -10.20 -0.81
CA ALA A 320 -9.16 -11.35 -1.70
C ALA A 320 -8.61 -11.06 -3.11
N LEU A 321 -8.83 -9.86 -3.65
CA LEU A 321 -8.27 -9.43 -4.93
C LEU A 321 -6.74 -9.37 -4.87
N TYR A 322 -6.16 -8.80 -3.82
CA TYR A 322 -4.72 -8.84 -3.56
C TYR A 322 -4.21 -10.27 -3.56
N ASN A 323 -4.83 -11.14 -2.76
CA ASN A 323 -4.43 -12.51 -2.56
C ASN A 323 -4.50 -13.34 -3.85
N LEU A 324 -5.53 -13.12 -4.68
CA LEU A 324 -5.66 -13.71 -6.00
C LEU A 324 -4.48 -13.31 -6.90
N VAL A 325 -4.18 -12.02 -7.00
CA VAL A 325 -3.05 -11.49 -7.80
C VAL A 325 -1.73 -12.07 -7.32
N TYR A 326 -1.52 -12.12 -5.99
CA TYR A 326 -0.35 -12.71 -5.36
C TYR A 326 -0.15 -14.20 -5.72
N ILE A 327 -1.24 -14.99 -5.77
CA ILE A 327 -1.21 -16.43 -6.10
C ILE A 327 -0.95 -16.70 -7.59
N LEU A 328 -1.38 -15.81 -8.49
CA LEU A 328 -1.41 -16.08 -9.94
C LEU A 328 -0.06 -16.59 -10.51
N PRO A 329 1.11 -16.05 -10.16
CA PRO A 329 2.40 -16.59 -10.63
C PRO A 329 2.68 -18.02 -10.13
N LEU A 330 2.41 -18.33 -8.86
CA LEU A 330 2.60 -19.69 -8.33
C LEU A 330 1.67 -20.68 -9.05
N LEU A 331 0.39 -20.31 -9.23
CA LEU A 331 -0.58 -21.13 -9.97
C LEU A 331 -0.16 -21.35 -11.42
N SER A 332 0.28 -20.28 -12.11
CA SER A 332 0.77 -20.35 -13.49
C SER A 332 1.95 -21.32 -13.62
N ILE A 333 2.88 -21.31 -12.66
CA ILE A 333 4.03 -22.21 -12.68
C ILE A 333 3.62 -23.66 -12.37
N VAL A 334 2.67 -23.90 -11.46
CA VAL A 334 2.09 -25.25 -11.23
C VAL A 334 1.48 -25.81 -12.52
N LEU A 335 0.73 -25.00 -13.25
CA LEU A 335 0.10 -25.38 -14.52
C LEU A 335 1.16 -25.66 -15.61
N LEU A 336 2.10 -24.74 -15.82
CA LEU A 336 3.21 -24.89 -16.78
C LEU A 336 4.08 -26.12 -16.48
N PHE A 337 4.41 -26.35 -15.20
CA PHE A 337 5.24 -27.49 -14.80
C PHE A 337 4.52 -28.84 -15.00
N THR A 338 3.21 -28.88 -14.68
CA THR A 338 2.37 -30.07 -14.95
C THR A 338 2.29 -30.37 -16.45
N TRP A 339 2.18 -29.35 -17.28
CA TRP A 339 2.11 -29.50 -18.74
C TRP A 339 3.45 -29.99 -19.31
N THR A 340 4.55 -29.33 -18.95
CA THR A 340 5.93 -29.58 -19.44
C THR A 340 6.64 -30.79 -18.82
N LEU A 341 6.06 -31.44 -17.80
CA LEU A 341 6.61 -32.64 -17.14
C LEU A 341 8.01 -32.45 -16.50
N GLY A 342 8.42 -31.20 -16.23
CA GLY A 342 9.58 -30.90 -15.40
C GLY A 342 10.96 -31.13 -16.03
N SER A 343 11.10 -30.85 -17.33
CA SER A 343 12.37 -31.00 -18.06
C SER A 343 13.53 -30.12 -17.58
N HIS A 344 13.27 -29.03 -16.83
CA HIS A 344 14.30 -28.13 -16.32
C HIS A 344 14.56 -28.28 -14.82
N LYS A 345 15.81 -28.62 -14.47
CA LYS A 345 16.34 -28.51 -13.11
C LYS A 345 17.05 -27.18 -12.94
N ILE A 346 16.68 -26.42 -11.91
CA ILE A 346 17.40 -25.21 -11.49
C ILE A 346 18.85 -25.60 -11.12
N SER A 347 19.82 -24.89 -11.68
CA SER A 347 21.24 -25.08 -11.36
C SER A 347 21.60 -24.48 -10.00
N GLU A 348 22.66 -24.98 -9.37
CA GLU A 348 23.15 -24.42 -8.10
C GLU A 348 23.50 -22.93 -8.22
N TRP A 349 24.04 -22.51 -9.37
CA TRP A 349 24.32 -21.11 -9.67
C TRP A 349 23.07 -20.24 -9.63
N GLN A 350 21.99 -20.65 -10.32
CA GLN A 350 20.70 -19.93 -10.28
C GLN A 350 20.13 -19.86 -8.86
N GLY A 351 20.26 -20.93 -8.06
CA GLY A 351 19.88 -20.94 -6.65
C GLY A 351 20.69 -19.96 -5.79
N ARG A 352 22.00 -19.80 -6.06
CA ARG A 352 22.84 -18.79 -5.38
C ARG A 352 22.47 -17.38 -5.79
N VAL A 353 22.31 -17.10 -7.09
CA VAL A 353 21.90 -15.77 -7.57
C VAL A 353 20.56 -15.34 -6.96
N LEU A 354 19.60 -16.27 -6.83
CA LEU A 354 18.31 -15.95 -6.23
C LEU A 354 18.39 -15.69 -4.72
N LYS A 355 19.30 -16.34 -3.99
CA LYS A 355 19.63 -15.96 -2.60
C LYS A 355 20.21 -14.55 -2.48
N LEU A 356 21.01 -14.10 -3.46
CA LEU A 356 21.55 -12.74 -3.45
C LEU A 356 20.47 -11.70 -3.72
N VAL A 357 19.68 -11.88 -4.78
CA VAL A 357 18.50 -11.05 -5.09
C VAL A 357 17.58 -10.99 -3.87
N SER A 358 17.40 -12.14 -3.20
CA SER A 358 16.65 -12.27 -1.95
C SER A 358 17.18 -11.41 -0.81
N GLY A 359 18.43 -11.62 -0.42
CA GLY A 359 19.03 -10.88 0.67
C GLY A 359 19.07 -9.37 0.40
N MET A 360 19.32 -8.95 -0.84
CA MET A 360 19.37 -7.53 -1.22
C MET A 360 17.99 -6.85 -1.21
N MET A 361 16.94 -7.51 -1.71
CA MET A 361 15.58 -6.94 -1.65
C MET A 361 15.07 -6.86 -0.20
N MET A 362 15.33 -7.87 0.63
CA MET A 362 15.00 -7.83 2.06
C MET A 362 15.81 -6.79 2.82
N LEU A 363 17.09 -6.61 2.50
CA LEU A 363 17.93 -5.56 3.09
C LEU A 363 17.37 -4.18 2.75
N ALA A 364 17.05 -3.94 1.48
CA ALA A 364 16.49 -2.68 1.02
C ALA A 364 15.16 -2.34 1.70
N LEU A 365 14.21 -3.28 1.74
CA LEU A 365 12.92 -3.10 2.42
C LEU A 365 13.08 -2.96 3.94
N GLY A 366 13.94 -3.76 4.57
CA GLY A 366 14.19 -3.72 6.01
C GLY A 366 14.85 -2.41 6.47
N LEU A 367 15.78 -1.85 5.68
CA LEU A 367 16.37 -0.53 5.94
C LEU A 367 15.32 0.57 5.81
N VAL A 368 14.50 0.54 4.75
CA VAL A 368 13.44 1.54 4.54
C VAL A 368 12.42 1.50 5.68
N LEU A 369 11.95 0.31 6.08
CA LEU A 369 11.04 0.16 7.23
C LEU A 369 11.66 0.56 8.59
N LEU A 370 12.99 0.64 8.69
CA LEU A 370 13.67 1.08 9.92
C LEU A 370 13.91 2.59 9.96
N PHE A 371 14.25 3.21 8.83
CA PHE A 371 14.65 4.62 8.75
C PHE A 371 13.54 5.56 8.28
N ASP A 372 12.80 5.19 7.24
CA ASP A 372 11.69 5.99 6.69
C ASP A 372 10.64 5.09 6.01
N PRO A 373 9.66 4.57 6.77
CA PRO A 373 8.55 3.79 6.21
C PRO A 373 7.71 4.58 5.20
N ALA A 374 7.72 5.91 5.23
CA ALA A 374 6.87 6.74 4.36
C ALA A 374 7.32 6.68 2.89
N LEU A 375 8.58 6.34 2.61
CA LEU A 375 9.06 6.07 1.24
C LEU A 375 8.22 5.00 0.54
N LEU A 376 7.77 3.96 1.26
CA LEU A 376 6.93 2.88 0.71
C LEU A 376 5.51 3.33 0.35
N ASN A 377 5.04 4.46 0.88
CA ASN A 377 3.75 5.04 0.47
C ASN A 377 3.79 5.60 -0.96
N SER A 378 4.99 5.89 -1.49
CA SER A 378 5.17 6.35 -2.87
C SER A 378 5.56 5.19 -3.78
N LEU A 379 4.65 4.85 -4.70
CA LEU A 379 4.88 3.78 -5.69
C LEU A 379 6.20 3.95 -6.48
N PRO A 380 6.62 5.16 -6.91
CA PRO A 380 7.89 5.34 -7.62
C PRO A 380 9.12 5.03 -6.75
N ALA A 381 9.12 5.42 -5.46
CA ALA A 381 10.25 5.10 -4.58
C ALA A 381 10.28 3.61 -4.27
N ALA A 382 9.14 2.98 -3.94
CA ALA A 382 9.07 1.54 -3.73
C ALA A 382 9.58 0.75 -4.95
N ALA A 383 9.17 1.13 -6.16
CA ALA A 383 9.67 0.54 -7.40
C ALA A 383 11.16 0.81 -7.62
N GLY A 384 11.65 2.02 -7.34
CA GLY A 384 13.07 2.39 -7.44
C GLY A 384 13.97 1.63 -6.45
N ILE A 385 13.52 1.46 -5.21
CA ILE A 385 14.20 0.69 -4.15
C ILE A 385 14.33 -0.78 -4.58
N LEU A 386 13.23 -1.41 -5.02
CA LEU A 386 13.23 -2.81 -5.46
C LEU A 386 14.02 -3.02 -6.76
N GLY A 387 13.85 -2.12 -7.74
CA GLY A 387 14.60 -2.14 -9.00
C GLY A 387 16.10 -1.94 -8.79
N GLY A 388 16.48 -1.02 -7.90
CA GLY A 388 17.87 -0.80 -7.49
C GLY A 388 18.49 -2.03 -6.80
N ALA A 389 17.76 -2.65 -5.87
CA ALA A 389 18.18 -3.88 -5.21
C ALA A 389 18.37 -5.03 -6.21
N LEU A 390 17.45 -5.20 -7.17
CA LEU A 390 17.55 -6.19 -8.24
C LEU A 390 18.76 -5.92 -9.16
N ALA A 391 18.94 -4.68 -9.62
CA ALA A 391 20.05 -4.28 -10.47
C ALA A 391 21.41 -4.49 -9.77
N ALA A 392 21.55 -4.05 -8.51
CA ALA A 392 22.74 -4.28 -7.71
C ALA A 392 23.05 -5.78 -7.54
N SER A 393 22.03 -6.60 -7.30
CA SER A 393 22.17 -8.06 -7.18
C SER A 393 22.67 -8.71 -8.47
N LEU A 394 22.11 -8.32 -9.63
CA LEU A 394 22.52 -8.83 -10.94
C LEU A 394 23.93 -8.39 -11.31
N LEU A 395 24.31 -7.14 -11.01
CA LEU A 395 25.67 -6.63 -11.20
C LEU A 395 26.69 -7.36 -10.33
N LEU A 396 26.40 -7.56 -9.04
CA LEU A 396 27.25 -8.32 -8.12
C LEU A 396 27.39 -9.79 -8.55
N ALA A 397 26.29 -10.44 -8.94
CA ALA A 397 26.30 -11.80 -9.46
C ALA A 397 27.14 -11.92 -10.75
N GLY A 398 26.99 -10.99 -11.69
CA GLY A 398 27.76 -10.93 -12.93
C GLY A 398 29.25 -10.71 -12.70
N ALA A 399 29.62 -9.74 -11.85
CA ALA A 399 31.01 -9.46 -11.49
C ALA A 399 31.68 -10.66 -10.78
N TRP A 400 30.95 -11.35 -9.90
CA TRP A 400 31.45 -12.55 -9.24
C TRP A 400 31.64 -13.72 -10.23
N TRP A 401 30.70 -13.90 -11.16
CA TRP A 401 30.80 -14.92 -12.21
C TRP A 401 32.01 -14.68 -13.12
N LEU A 402 32.24 -13.43 -13.53
CA LEU A 402 33.41 -13.05 -14.35
C LEU A 402 34.73 -13.31 -13.61
N ARG A 403 34.83 -12.96 -12.31
CA ARG A 403 36.01 -13.29 -11.49
C ARG A 403 36.25 -14.80 -11.38
N GLY A 404 35.20 -15.58 -11.15
CA GLY A 404 35.28 -17.05 -11.08
C GLY A 404 35.67 -17.71 -12.41
N LYS A 405 35.42 -17.04 -13.54
CA LYS A 405 35.82 -17.47 -14.89
C LYS A 405 37.25 -17.05 -15.28
N SER A 406 37.84 -16.09 -14.56
CA SER A 406 39.23 -15.63 -14.73
C SER A 406 40.24 -16.38 -13.85
N GLN A 407 39.77 -17.29 -12.99
CA GLN A 407 40.60 -18.16 -12.14
C GLN A 407 40.48 -19.65 -12.51
N ARG A 408 39.99 -19.95 -13.72
CA ARG A 408 39.96 -21.26 -14.38
C ARG A 408 40.59 -21.13 -15.76
#